data_AF-G5C725-F1
#
_entry.id   AF-G5C725-F1
#
_cell.length_a   1.000
_cell.length_b   1.000
_cell.length_c   1.000
_cell.angle_alpha   90.00
_cell.angle_beta   90.00
_cell.angle_gamma   90.00
#
_symmetry.space_group_name_H-M   'P 1'
#
loop_
_entity.id
_entity.type
_entity.pdbx_description
1 polymer ?
#
loop_
_entity_poly.entity_id
_entity_poly.type
_entity_poly.pdbx_seq_one_letter_code
_entity_poly.pdbx_strand_id
1 'polypeptide(L)'
;MTENVVCTGAVNAVKEVWEKRIQKINEDLKQEKQFQKKLVRIWEERVSLTKLKEKVTREDGRVILKIEKEEWKLSNLLKLTHLDLSMNHFTTIPLAVLNMPALEWLDMGSNRLEQLPGTIERMQSLHTLWLQRNEITCLPETISNMKNLGTLVLSNNKLQDIPVCMEGMANLRFVNFRDNPLKFEVALPLSESTDEDEEQELFGLQFMYTYIQESRKRAGIRFVYNRDIKSFLFWGNTGVYI
;
A
#
# COMPACT_ATOMS: atom_id res chain seq x y z
N MET A 1 45.34 -14.53 74.06
CA MET A 1 44.47 -13.55 73.37
C MET A 1 45.38 -12.50 72.75
N THR A 2 45.32 -12.33 71.44
CA THR A 2 45.79 -11.13 70.73
C THR A 2 45.00 -11.06 69.44
N GLU A 3 44.00 -10.20 69.41
CA GLU A 3 43.37 -9.75 68.18
C GLU A 3 44.42 -9.01 67.34
N ASN A 4 44.31 -9.03 66.00
CA ASN A 4 43.83 -7.82 65.31
C ASN A 4 43.70 -7.93 63.78
N VAL A 5 42.57 -7.37 63.31
CA VAL A 5 42.40 -6.63 62.05
C VAL A 5 42.85 -7.33 60.76
N VAL A 6 42.10 -8.38 60.43
CA VAL A 6 41.35 -8.50 59.17
C VAL A 6 41.55 -7.34 58.15
N CYS A 7 42.41 -7.54 57.14
CA CYS A 7 42.57 -6.63 55.99
C CYS A 7 41.43 -6.74 54.94
N THR A 8 40.18 -6.98 55.34
CA THR A 8 39.02 -7.07 54.41
C THR A 8 38.77 -5.76 53.69
N GLY A 9 39.02 -4.61 54.34
CA GLY A 9 38.86 -3.29 53.70
C GLY A 9 39.70 -3.14 52.43
N ALA A 10 40.96 -3.59 52.45
CA ALA A 10 41.84 -3.52 51.29
C ALA A 10 41.41 -4.47 50.16
N VAL A 11 41.04 -5.72 50.50
CA VAL A 11 40.58 -6.72 49.51
C VAL A 11 39.25 -6.31 48.88
N ASN A 12 38.31 -5.80 49.67
CA ASN A 12 37.02 -5.31 49.19
C ASN A 12 37.18 -4.06 48.32
N ALA A 13 38.07 -3.12 48.69
CA ALA A 13 38.36 -1.95 47.86
C ALA A 13 39.00 -2.33 46.52
N VAL A 14 39.94 -3.28 46.49
CA VAL A 14 40.51 -3.81 45.23
C VAL A 14 39.43 -4.48 44.39
N LYS A 15 38.55 -5.27 45.00
CA LYS A 15 37.41 -5.91 44.32
C LYS A 15 36.47 -4.89 43.70
N GLU A 16 36.05 -3.86 44.44
CA GLU A 16 35.19 -2.79 43.91
C GLU A 16 35.83 -2.03 42.74
N VAL A 17 37.12 -1.72 42.83
CA VAL A 17 37.86 -1.05 41.74
C VAL A 17 37.89 -1.95 40.50
N TRP A 18 38.04 -3.26 40.67
CA TRP A 18 38.04 -4.23 39.59
C TRP A 18 36.65 -4.40 38.95
N GLU A 19 35.59 -4.47 39.76
CA GLU A 19 34.20 -4.53 39.31
C GLU A 19 33.78 -3.27 38.55
N LYS A 20 34.10 -2.07 39.07
CA LYS A 20 33.90 -0.78 38.36
C LYS A 20 34.64 -0.74 37.02
N ARG A 21 35.86 -1.33 36.95
CA ARG A 21 36.65 -1.41 35.72
C ARG A 21 36.04 -2.37 34.69
N ILE A 22 35.53 -3.52 35.12
CA ILE A 22 34.79 -4.46 34.25
C ILE A 22 33.49 -3.84 33.73
N GLN A 23 32.74 -3.17 34.61
CA GLN A 23 31.48 -2.52 34.21
C GLN A 23 31.73 -1.47 33.11
N LYS A 24 32.75 -0.62 33.28
CA LYS A 24 33.15 0.35 32.27
C LYS A 24 33.55 -0.32 30.93
N ILE A 25 34.36 -1.37 30.97
CA ILE A 25 34.76 -2.13 29.76
C ILE A 25 33.54 -2.72 29.04
N ASN A 26 32.54 -3.22 29.78
CA ASN A 26 31.31 -3.76 29.20
C ASN A 26 30.41 -2.66 28.59
N GLU A 27 30.37 -1.48 29.19
CA GLU A 27 29.67 -0.31 28.63
C GLU A 27 30.36 0.20 27.36
N ASP A 28 31.70 0.34 27.38
CA ASP A 28 32.52 0.72 26.22
C ASP A 28 32.33 -0.29 25.07
N LEU A 29 32.37 -1.60 25.34
CA LEU A 29 32.08 -2.67 24.36
C LEU A 29 30.64 -2.63 23.81
N LYS A 30 29.68 -2.17 24.61
CA LYS A 30 28.27 -2.03 24.19
C LYS A 30 28.09 -0.81 23.28
N GLN A 31 28.75 0.31 23.60
CA GLN A 31 28.79 1.49 22.74
C GLN A 31 29.49 1.18 21.41
N GLU A 32 30.64 0.49 21.43
CA GLU A 32 31.35 0.09 20.22
C GLU A 32 30.49 -0.84 19.34
N LYS A 33 29.82 -1.84 19.94
CA LYS A 33 28.86 -2.69 19.18
C LYS A 33 27.68 -1.92 18.60
N GLN A 34 27.19 -0.87 19.26
CA GLN A 34 26.17 0.02 18.70
C GLN A 34 26.72 0.89 17.58
N PHE A 35 27.94 1.42 17.73
CA PHE A 35 28.63 2.22 16.73
C PHE A 35 28.93 1.41 15.46
N GLN A 36 29.47 0.19 15.60
CA GLN A 36 29.68 -0.75 14.49
C GLN A 36 28.37 -1.08 13.76
N LYS A 37 27.27 -1.36 14.50
CA LYS A 37 25.94 -1.56 13.87
C LYS A 37 25.47 -0.32 13.10
N LYS A 38 25.73 0.89 13.61
CA LYS A 38 25.43 2.15 12.94
C LYS A 38 26.27 2.34 11.68
N LEU A 39 27.57 2.02 11.71
CA LEU A 39 28.46 2.06 10.55
C LEU A 39 28.05 1.05 9.47
N VAL A 40 27.74 -0.20 9.85
CA VAL A 40 27.26 -1.23 8.91
C VAL A 40 25.97 -0.76 8.23
N ARG A 41 25.01 -0.23 9.00
CA ARG A 41 23.76 0.32 8.44
C ARG A 41 24.02 1.48 7.47
N ILE A 42 24.88 2.44 7.83
CA ILE A 42 25.27 3.55 6.94
C ILE A 42 25.95 3.03 5.67
N TRP A 43 26.75 1.97 5.78
CA TRP A 43 27.42 1.35 4.62
C TRP A 43 26.43 0.60 3.72
N GLU A 44 25.51 -0.20 4.27
CA GLU A 44 24.40 -0.82 3.53
C GLU A 44 23.54 0.23 2.80
N GLU A 45 23.21 1.34 3.49
CA GLU A 45 22.49 2.48 2.91
C GLU A 45 23.26 3.13 1.76
N ARG A 46 24.56 3.40 1.94
CA ARG A 46 25.41 3.98 0.88
C ARG A 46 25.59 3.05 -0.32
N VAL A 47 25.81 1.75 -0.10
CA VAL A 47 25.93 0.75 -1.19
C VAL A 47 24.61 0.64 -1.96
N SER A 48 23.48 0.60 -1.26
CA SER A 48 22.14 0.59 -1.89
C SER A 48 21.89 1.87 -2.70
N LEU A 49 22.27 3.03 -2.17
CA LEU A 49 22.17 4.32 -2.87
C LEU A 49 23.09 4.41 -4.11
N THR A 50 24.29 3.82 -4.07
CA THR A 50 25.16 3.75 -5.26
C THR A 50 24.55 2.86 -6.34
N LYS A 51 24.09 1.65 -5.99
CA LYS A 51 23.39 0.75 -6.92
C LYS A 51 22.11 1.36 -7.50
N LEU A 52 21.37 2.12 -6.70
CA LEU A 52 20.20 2.89 -7.14
C LEU A 52 20.62 3.96 -8.17
N LYS A 53 21.67 4.74 -7.90
CA LYS A 53 22.19 5.76 -8.83
C LYS A 53 22.68 5.16 -10.15
N GLU A 54 23.28 3.98 -10.13
CA GLU A 54 23.70 3.26 -11.35
C GLU A 54 22.51 2.78 -12.19
N LYS A 55 21.33 2.60 -11.57
CA LYS A 55 20.07 2.21 -12.22
C LYS A 55 19.10 3.38 -12.45
N VAL A 56 19.54 4.62 -12.19
CA VAL A 56 18.85 5.85 -12.65
C VAL A 56 19.18 6.07 -14.13
N THR A 57 18.22 5.79 -15.00
CA THR A 57 18.25 6.31 -16.38
C THR A 57 17.53 7.66 -16.44
N ARG A 58 17.85 8.45 -17.47
CA ARG A 58 17.14 9.69 -17.77
C ARG A 58 16.53 9.60 -19.16
N GLU A 59 15.21 9.53 -19.21
CA GLU A 59 14.42 9.61 -20.44
C GLU A 59 13.44 10.77 -20.27
N ASP A 60 13.30 11.60 -21.31
CA ASP A 60 12.40 12.77 -21.37
C ASP A 60 12.45 13.71 -20.15
N GLY A 61 13.67 13.91 -19.61
CA GLY A 61 13.91 14.76 -18.44
C GLY A 61 13.51 14.17 -17.09
N ARG A 62 12.92 12.97 -17.07
CA ARG A 62 12.52 12.26 -15.84
C ARG A 62 13.61 11.29 -15.40
N VAL A 63 13.69 11.04 -14.09
CA VAL A 63 14.60 10.08 -13.46
C VAL A 63 13.85 8.77 -13.30
N ILE A 64 14.18 7.78 -14.13
CA ILE A 64 13.54 6.45 -14.12
C ILE A 64 14.46 5.48 -13.38
N LEU A 65 13.92 4.79 -12.38
CA LEU A 65 14.64 3.76 -11.62
C LEU A 65 14.25 2.38 -12.16
N LYS A 66 15.12 1.76 -12.98
CA LYS A 66 14.85 0.43 -13.55
C LYS A 66 15.16 -0.67 -12.53
N ILE A 67 14.13 -1.13 -11.81
CA ILE A 67 14.26 -2.14 -10.74
C ILE A 67 14.08 -3.55 -11.32
N GLU A 68 15.09 -4.02 -12.03
CA GLU A 68 15.15 -5.42 -12.44
C GLU A 68 15.57 -6.34 -11.27
N LYS A 69 14.58 -7.10 -10.78
CA LYS A 69 14.66 -8.46 -10.24
C LYS A 69 15.73 -8.78 -9.16
N GLU A 70 15.79 -7.99 -8.08
CA GLU A 70 16.42 -8.42 -6.81
C GLU A 70 15.71 -7.84 -5.56
N GLU A 71 15.92 -8.47 -4.40
CA GLU A 71 15.34 -8.09 -3.10
C GLU A 71 15.99 -6.83 -2.50
N TRP A 72 15.54 -5.64 -2.91
CA TRP A 72 16.15 -4.39 -2.44
C TRP A 72 15.63 -3.99 -1.05
N LYS A 73 16.54 -3.78 -0.10
CA LYS A 73 16.26 -3.21 1.25
C LYS A 73 15.93 -1.71 1.20
N LEU A 74 14.94 -1.33 0.40
CA LEU A 74 14.46 0.07 0.30
C LEU A 74 13.88 0.62 1.62
N SER A 75 13.59 -0.23 2.60
CA SER A 75 13.08 0.13 3.93
C SER A 75 13.94 1.12 4.73
N ASN A 76 15.21 1.32 4.35
CA ASN A 76 16.09 2.29 4.99
C ASN A 76 15.98 3.72 4.39
N LEU A 77 15.22 3.93 3.31
CA LEU A 77 15.01 5.24 2.69
C LEU A 77 13.96 6.08 3.45
N LEU A 78 14.24 6.38 4.72
CA LEU A 78 13.32 7.03 5.69
C LEU A 78 12.82 8.44 5.31
N LYS A 79 13.31 9.02 4.20
CA LYS A 79 12.98 10.39 3.74
C LYS A 79 12.40 10.44 2.32
N LEU A 80 12.21 9.29 1.66
CA LEU A 80 11.71 9.27 0.29
C LEU A 80 10.19 9.49 0.31
N THR A 81 9.73 10.62 -0.23
CA THR A 81 8.31 10.98 -0.30
C THR A 81 7.65 10.60 -1.63
N HIS A 82 8.42 10.58 -2.72
CA HIS A 82 7.93 10.25 -4.06
C HIS A 82 8.76 9.10 -4.64
N LEU A 83 8.08 8.07 -5.17
CA LEU A 83 8.70 6.91 -5.78
C LEU A 83 7.95 6.51 -7.06
N ASP A 84 8.66 6.54 -8.19
CA ASP A 84 8.19 6.03 -9.48
C ASP A 84 8.83 4.66 -9.75
N LEU A 85 7.99 3.63 -9.88
CA LEU A 85 8.30 2.26 -10.27
C LEU A 85 7.47 1.82 -11.48
N SER A 86 6.88 2.77 -12.22
CA SER A 86 6.08 2.50 -13.39
C SER A 86 6.90 1.83 -14.51
N MET A 87 6.23 1.21 -15.49
CA MET A 87 6.85 0.61 -16.68
C MET A 87 7.91 -0.48 -16.38
N ASN A 88 7.75 -1.21 -15.28
CA ASN A 88 8.63 -2.31 -14.86
C ASN A 88 7.92 -3.67 -15.03
N HIS A 89 8.41 -4.73 -14.36
CA HIS A 89 7.83 -6.08 -14.40
C HIS A 89 7.48 -6.62 -13.00
N PHE A 90 7.06 -5.74 -12.09
CA PHE A 90 6.60 -6.15 -10.76
C PHE A 90 5.29 -6.94 -10.85
N THR A 91 5.26 -8.11 -10.19
CA THR A 91 4.04 -8.93 -10.01
C THR A 91 3.35 -8.70 -8.66
N THR A 92 4.05 -8.07 -7.71
CA THR A 92 3.50 -7.61 -6.43
C THR A 92 4.23 -6.35 -5.96
N ILE A 93 3.64 -5.60 -5.03
CA ILE A 93 4.29 -4.45 -4.40
C ILE A 93 5.35 -4.96 -3.41
N PRO A 94 6.64 -4.62 -3.56
CA PRO A 94 7.68 -5.15 -2.68
C PRO A 94 7.46 -4.75 -1.22
N LEU A 95 7.66 -5.68 -0.29
CA LEU A 95 7.52 -5.44 1.16
C LEU A 95 8.38 -4.26 1.66
N ALA A 96 9.50 -3.97 0.99
CA ALA A 96 10.35 -2.81 1.32
C ALA A 96 9.67 -1.46 1.01
N VAL A 97 8.79 -1.39 0.01
CA VAL A 97 7.99 -0.19 -0.34
C VAL A 97 6.85 -0.01 0.68
N LEU A 98 6.18 -1.11 1.07
CA LEU A 98 5.10 -1.10 2.07
C LEU A 98 5.54 -0.56 3.44
N ASN A 99 6.83 -0.65 3.75
CA ASN A 99 7.41 -0.20 5.03
C ASN A 99 8.13 1.16 4.92
N MET A 100 7.94 1.95 3.85
CA MET A 100 8.49 3.30 3.75
C MET A 100 7.65 4.29 4.58
N PRO A 101 8.18 4.88 5.66
CA PRO A 101 7.36 5.67 6.59
C PRO A 101 7.01 7.07 6.09
N ALA A 102 7.75 7.59 5.11
CA ALA A 102 7.59 8.95 4.59
C ALA A 102 7.02 8.98 3.16
N LEU A 103 6.62 7.84 2.59
CA LEU A 103 6.19 7.79 1.19
C LEU A 103 4.77 8.34 1.05
N GLU A 104 4.64 9.41 0.26
CA GLU A 104 3.41 10.18 0.01
C GLU A 104 2.85 9.92 -1.39
N TRP A 105 3.72 9.62 -2.37
CA TRP A 105 3.35 9.36 -3.76
C TRP A 105 4.06 8.10 -4.27
N LEU A 106 3.28 7.16 -4.83
CA LEU A 106 3.77 5.93 -5.45
C LEU A 106 3.10 5.71 -6.80
N ASP A 107 3.89 5.58 -7.86
CA ASP A 107 3.45 5.04 -9.15
C ASP A 107 4.05 3.65 -9.39
N MET A 108 3.18 2.68 -9.67
CA MET A 108 3.51 1.33 -10.12
C MET A 108 2.70 0.95 -11.37
N GLY A 109 2.22 1.93 -12.14
CA GLY A 109 1.49 1.68 -13.38
C GLY A 109 2.33 1.00 -14.46
N SER A 110 1.69 0.39 -15.45
CA SER A 110 2.34 -0.37 -16.53
C SER A 110 3.29 -1.46 -16.00
N ASN A 111 2.84 -2.23 -15.01
CA ASN A 111 3.53 -3.40 -14.44
C ASN A 111 2.70 -4.67 -14.68
N ARG A 112 2.90 -5.72 -13.89
CA ARG A 112 2.19 -7.01 -13.96
C ARG A 112 1.54 -7.37 -12.61
N LEU A 113 1.15 -6.37 -11.81
CA LEU A 113 0.58 -6.58 -10.47
C LEU A 113 -0.76 -7.34 -10.60
N GLU A 114 -0.85 -8.55 -10.06
CA GLU A 114 -2.07 -9.37 -10.11
C GLU A 114 -3.01 -9.09 -8.92
N GLN A 115 -2.43 -8.70 -7.77
CA GLN A 115 -3.11 -8.40 -6.52
C GLN A 115 -2.31 -7.35 -5.72
N LEU A 116 -3.01 -6.57 -4.90
CA LEU A 116 -2.38 -5.75 -3.86
C LEU A 116 -2.17 -6.58 -2.58
N PRO A 117 -1.05 -6.39 -1.86
CA PRO A 117 -0.80 -7.12 -0.63
C PRO A 117 -1.85 -6.74 0.44
N GLY A 118 -2.32 -7.73 1.21
CA GLY A 118 -3.27 -7.49 2.31
C GLY A 118 -2.74 -6.60 3.44
N THR A 119 -1.46 -6.22 3.41
CA THR A 119 -0.81 -5.27 4.33
C THR A 119 -0.57 -3.89 3.69
N ILE A 120 -1.36 -3.49 2.69
CA ILE A 120 -1.22 -2.20 1.99
C ILE A 120 -1.43 -0.99 2.93
N GLU A 121 -2.21 -1.18 4.00
CA GLU A 121 -2.48 -0.17 5.02
C GLU A 121 -1.24 0.28 5.80
N ARG A 122 -0.11 -0.44 5.70
CA ARG A 122 1.16 0.00 6.30
C ARG A 122 1.69 1.31 5.73
N MET A 123 1.29 1.66 4.51
CA MET A 123 1.66 2.88 3.81
C MET A 123 0.88 4.10 4.33
N GLN A 124 0.97 4.36 5.65
CA GLN A 124 0.14 5.34 6.35
C GLN A 124 0.31 6.78 5.84
N SER A 125 1.47 7.13 5.28
CA SER A 125 1.75 8.47 4.75
C SER A 125 1.33 8.67 3.29
N LEU A 126 0.83 7.63 2.62
CA LEU A 126 0.57 7.66 1.18
C LEU A 126 -0.73 8.42 0.86
N HIS A 127 -0.59 9.44 0.01
CA HIS A 127 -1.67 10.28 -0.50
C HIS A 127 -2.07 9.89 -1.93
N THR A 128 -1.12 9.47 -2.75
CA THR A 128 -1.36 9.13 -4.16
C THR A 128 -0.79 7.76 -4.51
N LEU A 129 -1.64 6.90 -5.08
CA LEU A 129 -1.30 5.56 -5.54
C LEU A 129 -1.76 5.34 -6.99
N TRP A 130 -0.80 5.20 -7.89
CA TRP A 130 -1.03 4.95 -9.31
C TRP A 130 -0.70 3.50 -9.66
N LEU A 131 -1.70 2.79 -10.21
CA LEU A 131 -1.69 1.34 -10.48
C LEU A 131 -2.28 1.00 -11.85
N GLN A 132 -2.47 2.01 -12.72
CA GLN A 132 -3.01 1.85 -14.07
C GLN A 132 -2.22 0.84 -14.92
N ARG A 133 -2.87 0.14 -15.84
CA ARG A 133 -2.21 -0.83 -16.75
C ARG A 133 -1.45 -1.92 -15.97
N ASN A 134 -2.19 -2.62 -15.11
CA ASN A 134 -1.71 -3.80 -14.38
C ASN A 134 -2.70 -4.96 -14.61
N GLU A 135 -2.57 -6.05 -13.85
CA GLU A 135 -3.42 -7.23 -13.96
C GLU A 135 -4.30 -7.43 -12.71
N ILE A 136 -4.55 -6.36 -11.94
CA ILE A 136 -5.17 -6.44 -10.61
C ILE A 136 -6.61 -6.93 -10.74
N THR A 137 -6.91 -8.07 -10.10
CA THR A 137 -8.22 -8.74 -10.17
C THR A 137 -9.19 -8.34 -9.06
N CYS A 138 -8.67 -7.97 -7.89
CA CYS A 138 -9.44 -7.51 -6.73
C CYS A 138 -8.62 -6.56 -5.86
N LEU A 139 -9.31 -5.77 -5.04
CA LEU A 139 -8.71 -4.93 -3.99
C LEU A 139 -8.89 -5.60 -2.62
N PRO A 140 -7.88 -5.58 -1.74
CA PRO A 140 -8.01 -6.10 -0.38
C PRO A 140 -8.88 -5.17 0.47
N GLU A 141 -9.65 -5.72 1.41
CA GLU A 141 -10.49 -4.93 2.33
C GLU A 141 -9.68 -3.88 3.11
N THR A 142 -8.41 -4.16 3.39
CA THR A 142 -7.50 -3.26 4.11
C THR A 142 -7.18 -1.96 3.36
N ILE A 143 -7.56 -1.82 2.08
CA ILE A 143 -7.46 -0.55 1.34
C ILE A 143 -8.20 0.58 2.07
N SER A 144 -9.32 0.29 2.75
CA SER A 144 -10.08 1.30 3.49
C SER A 144 -9.36 1.82 4.75
N ASN A 145 -8.29 1.17 5.18
CA ASN A 145 -7.47 1.59 6.32
C ASN A 145 -6.35 2.57 5.91
N MET A 146 -6.19 2.87 4.62
CA MET A 146 -5.25 3.87 4.10
C MET A 146 -5.77 5.30 4.32
N LYS A 147 -5.71 5.76 5.57
CA LYS A 147 -6.39 6.98 6.03
C LYS A 147 -6.03 8.27 5.28
N ASN A 148 -4.82 8.36 4.71
CA ASN A 148 -4.37 9.57 4.01
C ASN A 148 -4.49 9.49 2.47
N LEU A 149 -4.96 8.36 1.92
CA LEU A 149 -5.04 8.15 0.47
C LEU A 149 -6.14 9.03 -0.14
N GLY A 150 -5.71 10.04 -0.91
CA GLY A 150 -6.56 10.97 -1.64
C GLY A 150 -6.79 10.59 -3.10
N THR A 151 -5.83 9.93 -3.74
CA THR A 151 -5.86 9.62 -5.18
C THR A 151 -5.50 8.16 -5.44
N LEU A 152 -6.41 7.41 -6.08
CA LEU A 152 -6.23 6.00 -6.42
C LEU A 152 -6.56 5.74 -7.91
N VAL A 153 -5.55 5.44 -8.72
CA VAL A 153 -5.72 5.20 -10.17
C VAL A 153 -5.58 3.71 -10.46
N LEU A 154 -6.65 3.07 -10.92
CA LEU A 154 -6.74 1.63 -11.19
C LEU A 154 -7.19 1.33 -12.63
N SER A 155 -7.13 2.29 -13.55
CA SER A 155 -7.62 2.08 -14.91
C SER A 155 -6.83 1.03 -15.68
N ASN A 156 -7.45 0.36 -16.65
CA ASN A 156 -6.82 -0.71 -17.43
C ASN A 156 -6.27 -1.84 -16.53
N ASN A 157 -7.14 -2.41 -15.69
CA ASN A 157 -6.85 -3.57 -14.84
C ASN A 157 -7.87 -4.68 -15.10
N LYS A 158 -7.89 -5.72 -14.25
CA LYS A 158 -8.80 -6.87 -14.34
C LYS A 158 -9.83 -6.90 -13.21
N LEU A 159 -10.13 -5.75 -12.59
CA LEU A 159 -11.03 -5.67 -11.44
C LEU A 159 -12.44 -6.12 -11.82
N GLN A 160 -12.97 -7.07 -11.07
CA GLN A 160 -14.33 -7.60 -11.27
C GLN A 160 -15.35 -6.95 -10.35
N ASP A 161 -14.92 -6.37 -9.22
CA ASP A 161 -15.80 -5.76 -8.22
C ASP A 161 -15.08 -4.61 -7.49
N ILE A 162 -15.86 -3.72 -6.88
CA ILE A 162 -15.37 -2.64 -6.01
C ILE A 162 -15.79 -2.98 -4.58
N PRO A 163 -14.85 -3.16 -3.63
CA PRO A 163 -15.20 -3.61 -2.30
C PRO A 163 -15.95 -2.52 -1.52
N VAL A 164 -17.03 -2.94 -0.86
CA VAL A 164 -17.96 -2.08 -0.10
C VAL A 164 -17.25 -1.24 0.98
N CYS A 165 -16.10 -1.68 1.50
CA CYS A 165 -15.31 -0.94 2.48
C CYS A 165 -14.79 0.41 1.97
N MET A 166 -14.68 0.62 0.64
CA MET A 166 -14.22 1.89 0.07
C MET A 166 -15.18 3.06 0.31
N GLU A 167 -16.46 2.79 0.62
CA GLU A 167 -17.42 3.83 1.04
C GLU A 167 -16.98 4.55 2.33
N GLY A 168 -16.15 3.91 3.16
CA GLY A 168 -15.60 4.51 4.39
C GLY A 168 -14.35 5.39 4.19
N MET A 169 -13.85 5.55 2.97
CA MET A 169 -12.58 6.25 2.70
C MET A 169 -12.75 7.78 2.64
N ALA A 170 -12.96 8.40 3.81
CA ALA A 170 -13.31 9.82 3.95
C ALA A 170 -12.32 10.84 3.32
N ASN A 171 -11.07 10.45 3.07
CA ASN A 171 -10.06 11.33 2.45
C ASN A 171 -9.86 11.08 0.94
N LEU A 172 -10.50 10.05 0.36
CA LEU A 172 -10.39 9.73 -1.06
C LEU A 172 -11.15 10.78 -1.88
N ARG A 173 -10.44 11.51 -2.75
CA ARG A 173 -10.94 12.60 -3.60
C ARG A 173 -11.02 12.20 -5.06
N PHE A 174 -10.09 11.38 -5.52
CA PHE A 174 -10.03 10.90 -6.89
C PHE A 174 -9.91 9.38 -6.93
N VAL A 175 -10.75 8.74 -7.74
CA VAL A 175 -10.62 7.31 -8.04
C VAL A 175 -10.96 7.02 -9.49
N ASN A 176 -10.18 6.18 -10.17
CA ASN A 176 -10.41 5.84 -11.57
C ASN A 176 -10.39 4.32 -11.79
N PHE A 177 -11.56 3.78 -12.13
CA PHE A 177 -11.79 2.35 -12.44
C PHE A 177 -12.02 2.06 -13.93
N ARG A 178 -11.83 3.04 -14.84
CA ARG A 178 -12.08 2.86 -16.29
C ARG A 178 -11.30 1.66 -16.85
N ASP A 179 -11.84 1.04 -17.90
CA ASP A 179 -11.24 -0.13 -18.54
C ASP A 179 -10.95 -1.30 -17.57
N ASN A 180 -11.92 -1.61 -16.71
CA ASN A 180 -11.95 -2.81 -15.88
C ASN A 180 -13.22 -3.63 -16.18
N PRO A 181 -13.16 -4.97 -16.16
CA PRO A 181 -14.31 -5.86 -16.39
C PRO A 181 -15.22 -5.96 -15.14
N LEU A 182 -15.70 -4.80 -14.65
CA LEU A 182 -16.57 -4.71 -13.48
C LEU A 182 -17.91 -5.41 -13.73
N LYS A 183 -18.38 -6.16 -12.74
CA LYS A 183 -19.54 -7.05 -12.81
C LYS A 183 -20.89 -6.34 -13.03
N PHE A 184 -20.98 -5.07 -12.64
CA PHE A 184 -22.22 -4.30 -12.73
C PHE A 184 -22.04 -3.08 -13.63
N GLU A 185 -22.83 -3.01 -14.69
CA GLU A 185 -23.00 -1.77 -15.46
C GLU A 185 -23.78 -0.75 -14.63
N VAL A 186 -23.24 0.46 -14.56
CA VAL A 186 -23.78 1.58 -13.79
C VAL A 186 -23.82 2.79 -14.70
N ALA A 187 -25.03 3.25 -15.02
CA ALA A 187 -25.22 4.54 -15.68
C ALA A 187 -25.10 5.64 -14.62
N LEU A 188 -24.21 6.61 -14.86
CA LEU A 188 -24.22 7.87 -14.14
C LEU A 188 -25.30 8.78 -14.74
N PRO A 189 -25.97 9.63 -13.92
CA PRO A 189 -26.76 10.72 -14.47
C PRO A 189 -25.85 11.64 -15.29
N LEU A 190 -26.38 12.19 -16.37
CA LEU A 190 -25.68 13.21 -17.16
C LEU A 190 -25.45 14.44 -16.28
N SER A 191 -24.20 14.88 -16.22
CA SER A 191 -23.83 16.16 -15.63
C SER A 191 -24.14 17.28 -16.63
N GLU A 192 -24.62 18.43 -16.14
CA GLU A 192 -24.94 19.61 -16.97
C GLU A 192 -23.87 20.72 -16.85
N SER A 193 -22.76 20.49 -16.13
CA SER A 193 -21.68 21.47 -15.97
C SER A 193 -20.74 21.53 -17.17
N THR A 194 -20.05 22.67 -17.30
CA THR A 194 -19.14 22.98 -18.43
C THR A 194 -17.66 22.98 -18.04
N ASP A 195 -17.33 22.63 -16.79
CA ASP A 195 -15.99 22.75 -16.23
C ASP A 195 -15.31 21.37 -16.15
N GLU A 196 -14.57 21.03 -17.22
CA GLU A 196 -14.03 19.69 -17.51
C GLU A 196 -13.10 19.11 -16.41
N ASP A 197 -12.45 19.96 -15.61
CA ASP A 197 -11.46 19.56 -14.60
C ASP A 197 -12.10 19.10 -13.27
N GLU A 198 -13.06 19.86 -12.72
CA GLU A 198 -13.79 19.44 -11.50
C GLU A 198 -14.68 18.22 -11.78
N GLU A 199 -15.28 18.14 -12.97
CA GLU A 199 -16.07 16.99 -13.37
C GLU A 199 -15.29 15.67 -13.34
N GLN A 200 -14.03 15.66 -13.79
CA GLN A 200 -13.23 14.44 -13.81
C GLN A 200 -12.96 13.84 -12.43
N GLU A 201 -12.84 14.67 -11.38
CA GLU A 201 -12.67 14.17 -10.01
C GLU A 201 -14.00 13.63 -9.44
N LEU A 202 -15.09 14.37 -9.62
CA LEU A 202 -16.43 13.97 -9.14
C LEU A 202 -16.94 12.69 -9.80
N PHE A 203 -16.75 12.51 -11.12
CA PHE A 203 -17.25 11.34 -11.85
C PHE A 203 -16.72 10.02 -11.28
N GLY A 204 -15.44 9.99 -10.88
CA GLY A 204 -14.79 8.79 -10.34
C GLY A 204 -15.39 8.32 -9.02
N LEU A 205 -15.53 9.24 -8.05
CA LEU A 205 -16.15 8.94 -6.76
C LEU A 205 -17.64 8.64 -6.90
N GLN A 206 -18.38 9.42 -7.69
CA GLN A 206 -19.81 9.19 -7.89
C GLN A 206 -20.08 7.82 -8.51
N PHE A 207 -19.23 7.39 -9.46
CA PHE A 207 -19.27 6.03 -10.00
C PHE A 207 -19.07 4.98 -8.91
N MET A 208 -18.03 5.14 -8.08
CA MET A 208 -17.73 4.23 -6.98
C MET A 208 -18.91 4.05 -6.02
N TYR A 209 -19.51 5.16 -5.56
CA TYR A 209 -20.66 5.12 -4.65
C TYR A 209 -21.88 4.48 -5.31
N THR A 210 -22.26 4.90 -6.52
CA THR A 210 -23.42 4.32 -7.23
C THR A 210 -23.24 2.83 -7.50
N TYR A 211 -22.02 2.41 -7.85
CA TYR A 211 -21.66 1.00 -8.03
C TYR A 211 -21.79 0.18 -6.74
N ILE A 212 -21.26 0.68 -5.61
CA ILE A 212 -21.39 0.00 -4.31
C ILE A 212 -22.87 -0.15 -3.91
N GLN A 213 -23.69 0.87 -4.15
CA GLN A 213 -25.13 0.81 -3.86
C GLN A 213 -25.86 -0.18 -4.78
N GLU A 214 -25.51 -0.26 -6.06
CA GLU A 214 -26.09 -1.24 -6.99
C GLU A 214 -25.65 -2.68 -6.66
N SER A 215 -24.39 -2.88 -6.28
CA SER A 215 -23.86 -4.15 -5.77
C SER A 215 -24.63 -4.61 -4.52
N ARG A 216 -24.89 -3.71 -3.56
CA ARG A 216 -25.73 -3.98 -2.37
C ARG A 216 -27.15 -4.39 -2.72
N LYS A 217 -27.82 -3.71 -3.66
CA LYS A 217 -29.17 -4.09 -4.10
C LYS A 217 -29.18 -5.50 -4.70
N ARG A 218 -28.24 -5.79 -5.60
CA ARG A 218 -28.16 -7.11 -6.28
C ARG A 218 -27.74 -8.23 -5.33
N ALA A 219 -26.94 -7.94 -4.29
CA ALA A 219 -26.63 -8.87 -3.21
C ALA A 219 -27.83 -9.09 -2.27
N GLY A 220 -28.62 -8.05 -1.99
CA GLY A 220 -29.84 -8.11 -1.18
C GLY A 220 -31.01 -8.85 -1.85
N ILE A 221 -31.05 -8.91 -3.18
CA ILE A 221 -32.04 -9.70 -3.94
C ILE A 221 -31.60 -11.18 -3.99
N ARG A 222 -31.54 -11.83 -2.82
CA ARG A 222 -31.35 -13.29 -2.76
C ARG A 222 -31.96 -13.99 -1.54
N PHE A 223 -33.23 -13.74 -1.22
CA PHE A 223 -34.14 -14.79 -0.70
C PHE A 223 -35.62 -14.47 -1.01
N VAL A 224 -36.20 -15.28 -1.90
CA VAL A 224 -37.62 -15.64 -2.09
C VAL A 224 -38.72 -14.62 -1.75
N TYR A 225 -39.44 -14.17 -2.77
CA TYR A 225 -40.91 -14.23 -2.75
C TYR A 225 -41.43 -14.95 -4.00
N ASN A 226 -41.60 -16.27 -3.89
CA ASN A 226 -42.58 -16.98 -4.68
C ASN A 226 -43.80 -17.20 -3.78
N ARG A 227 -44.79 -16.32 -3.91
CA ARG A 227 -46.17 -16.58 -3.51
C ARG A 227 -47.12 -15.78 -4.40
N ASP A 228 -48.06 -16.53 -4.98
CA ASP A 228 -49.38 -16.06 -5.39
C ASP A 228 -49.47 -15.11 -6.60
N ILE A 229 -49.45 -15.75 -7.78
CA ILE A 229 -50.41 -15.58 -8.88
C ILE A 229 -51.39 -14.39 -8.72
N LYS A 230 -51.21 -13.35 -9.57
CA LYS A 230 -52.29 -12.87 -10.47
C LYS A 230 -51.78 -11.87 -11.52
N SER A 231 -51.98 -12.25 -12.80
CA SER A 231 -52.23 -11.37 -13.95
C SER A 231 -51.44 -10.06 -14.12
N PHE A 232 -50.56 -10.00 -15.13
CA PHE A 232 -50.86 -9.27 -16.38
C PHE A 232 -49.74 -9.47 -17.43
N LEU A 233 -49.94 -10.38 -18.39
CA LEU A 233 -49.19 -10.37 -19.66
C LEU A 233 -50.10 -10.78 -20.84
N PHE A 234 -50.11 -9.91 -21.85
CA PHE A 234 -50.90 -9.89 -23.09
C PHE A 234 -50.14 -8.94 -24.04
N TRP A 235 -49.91 -9.20 -25.34
CA TRP A 235 -50.14 -10.36 -26.22
C TRP A 235 -48.78 -11.07 -26.49
N GLY A 236 -48.67 -12.22 -27.16
CA GLY A 236 -49.66 -13.15 -27.72
C GLY A 236 -49.01 -14.22 -28.62
N ASN A 237 -49.84 -15.12 -29.16
CA ASN A 237 -49.71 -15.90 -30.42
C ASN A 237 -48.41 -15.76 -31.25
N THR A 238 -47.74 -16.82 -31.77
CA THR A 238 -48.27 -17.99 -32.51
C THR A 238 -47.29 -19.20 -32.58
N GLY A 239 -47.79 -20.38 -33.05
CA GLY A 239 -47.00 -21.55 -33.54
C GLY A 239 -46.70 -22.62 -32.47
N VAL A 240 -47.50 -23.69 -32.22
CA VAL A 240 -48.13 -24.75 -33.04
C VAL A 240 -47.16 -25.78 -33.65
N TYR A 241 -47.47 -27.08 -33.43
CA TYR A 241 -46.89 -28.32 -33.99
C TYR A 241 -45.54 -28.78 -33.38
N ILE A 242 -45.37 -30.03 -32.88
CA ILE A 242 -46.28 -31.20 -32.70
C ILE A 242 -46.04 -31.79 -31.30
#